data_AF-A0A523XE13-F1
#
_entry.id   AF-A0A523XE13-F1
#
_cell.length_a   1.000
_cell.length_b   1.000
_cell.length_c   1.000
_cell.angle_alpha   90.00
_cell.angle_beta   90.00
_cell.angle_gamma   90.00
#
_symmetry.space_group_name_H-M   'P 1'
#
loop_
_entity.id
_entity.type
_entity.pdbx_description
1 polymer ?
#
loop_
_entity_poly.entity_id
_entity_poly.type
_entity_poly.pdbx_seq_one_letter_code
_entity_poly.pdbx_strand_id
1 'polypeptide(L)' 'MKKRPNVRKPVMLFNTGPQDREACHLVMASGIPCEFLTTTDENAPMILYNHQQFTGLEEIKRFVAGWRETRAQS' A
#
# COMPACT_ATOMS: atom_id res chain seq x y z
N MET A 1 21.39 -13.46 18.57
CA MET A 1 20.52 -13.68 17.39
C MET A 1 19.69 -12.43 17.12
N LYS A 2 20.01 -11.64 16.09
CA LYS A 2 19.17 -10.49 15.70
C LYS A 2 18.14 -10.99 14.68
N LYS A 3 16.93 -11.35 15.13
CA LYS A 3 15.77 -11.47 14.21
C LYS A 3 15.48 -10.06 13.69
N ARG A 4 15.98 -9.72 12.50
CA ARG A 4 15.56 -8.51 11.80
C ARG A 4 14.24 -8.80 11.08
N PRO A 5 13.37 -7.78 10.99
CA PRO A 5 11.93 -7.96 10.98
C PRO A 5 11.48 -8.61 9.68
N ASN A 6 10.43 -9.42 9.79
CA ASN A 6 9.66 -9.86 8.63
C ASN A 6 8.91 -8.64 8.10
N VAL A 7 9.62 -7.71 7.46
CA VAL A 7 9.00 -6.57 6.78
C VAL A 7 8.39 -7.15 5.52
N ARG A 8 7.21 -7.75 5.67
CA ARG A 8 6.43 -8.22 4.52
C ARG A 8 6.10 -6.98 3.71
N LYS A 9 6.83 -6.78 2.62
CA LYS A 9 6.66 -5.66 1.68
C LYS A 9 5.16 -5.48 1.38
N PRO A 10 4.59 -4.25 1.46
CA PRO A 10 3.20 -4.02 1.08
C PRO A 10 2.97 -4.46 -0.37
N VAL A 11 1.81 -5.06 -0.64
CA VAL A 11 1.38 -5.44 -2.00
C VAL A 11 0.14 -4.64 -2.35
N MET A 12 0.21 -3.86 -3.42
CA MET A 12 -0.90 -3.11 -3.97
C MET A 12 -1.52 -3.89 -5.14
N LEU A 13 -2.81 -4.19 -5.01
CA LEU A 13 -3.63 -4.72 -6.09
C LEU A 13 -4.41 -3.57 -6.73
N PHE A 14 -4.40 -3.49 -8.06
CA PHE A 14 -5.02 -2.40 -8.80
C PHE A 14 -5.59 -2.87 -10.15
N ASN A 15 -6.60 -2.16 -10.64
CA ASN A 15 -7.22 -2.34 -11.96
C ASN A 15 -6.90 -1.14 -12.86
N THR A 16 -7.76 -0.81 -13.82
CA THR A 16 -7.62 0.33 -14.73
C THR A 16 -8.46 1.55 -14.35
N GLY A 17 -9.15 1.50 -13.20
CA GLY A 17 -10.07 2.52 -12.74
C GLY A 17 -9.39 3.85 -12.40
N PRO A 18 -10.13 4.98 -12.36
CA PRO A 18 -9.57 6.27 -11.97
C PRO A 18 -8.97 6.28 -10.56
N GLN A 19 -9.65 5.64 -9.61
CA GLN A 19 -9.19 5.54 -8.21
C GLN A 19 -7.91 4.70 -8.10
N ASP A 20 -7.77 3.63 -8.89
CA ASP A 20 -6.58 2.79 -8.94
C ASP A 20 -5.35 3.59 -9.36
N ARG A 21 -5.48 4.41 -10.41
CA ARG A 21 -4.37 5.25 -10.89
C ARG A 21 -3.94 6.26 -9.84
N GLU A 22 -4.91 6.92 -9.19
CA GLU A 22 -4.63 7.87 -8.11
C GLU A 22 -3.92 7.17 -6.95
N ALA A 23 -4.40 6.01 -6.53
CA ALA A 23 -3.82 5.24 -5.45
C ALA A 23 -2.40 4.76 -5.82
N CYS A 24 -2.16 4.26 -7.03
CA CYS A 24 -0.84 3.87 -7.51
C CYS A 24 0.15 5.05 -7.48
N HIS A 25 -0.26 6.21 -7.99
CA HIS A 25 0.54 7.44 -7.93
C HIS A 25 0.87 7.85 -6.50
N LEU A 26 -0.11 7.79 -5.59
CA LEU A 26 0.08 8.14 -4.18
C LEU A 26 1.13 7.24 -3.52
N VAL A 27 1.03 5.92 -3.71
CA VAL A 27 1.98 4.96 -3.13
C VAL A 27 3.37 5.15 -3.72
N MET A 28 3.50 5.30 -5.04
CA MET A 28 4.81 5.55 -5.68
C MET A 28 5.45 6.86 -5.20
N ALA A 29 4.68 7.96 -5.17
CA ALA A 29 5.17 9.28 -4.75
C ALA A 29 5.57 9.31 -3.26
N SER A 30 5.02 8.41 -2.44
CA SER A 30 5.36 8.31 -1.02
C SER A 30 6.67 7.57 -0.73
N GLY A 31 7.30 6.95 -1.74
CA GLY A 31 8.55 6.20 -1.56
C GLY A 31 8.39 4.93 -0.71
N ILE A 32 7.15 4.43 -0.57
CA ILE A 32 6.88 3.15 0.06
C ILE A 32 7.42 2.05 -0.87
N PRO A 33 8.26 1.14 -0.39
CA PRO A 33 8.70 0.00 -1.19
C PRO A 33 7.52 -0.97 -1.33
N CYS A 34 6.58 -0.68 -2.23
CA CYS A 34 5.39 -1.48 -2.51
C CYS A 34 5.63 -2.39 -3.72
N GLU A 35 4.98 -3.55 -3.75
CA GLU A 35 4.84 -4.38 -4.94
C GLU A 35 3.49 -4.09 -5.60
N PHE A 36 3.44 -3.99 -6.93
CA PHE A 36 2.24 -3.61 -7.65
C PHE A 36 1.80 -4.77 -8.55
N LEU A 37 0.59 -5.27 -8.36
CA LEU A 37 0.01 -6.36 -9.14
C LEU A 37 -1.35 -5.94 -9.70
N THR A 38 -1.61 -6.28 -10.95
CA THR A 38 -2.93 -6.08 -11.55
C THR A 38 -3.92 -7.14 -11.05
N THR A 39 -5.19 -6.77 -10.85
CA THR A 39 -6.27 -7.71 -10.50
C THR A 39 -7.50 -7.53 -11.40
N THR A 40 -8.49 -8.39 -11.25
CA THR A 40 -9.85 -8.24 -11.82
C THR A 40 -10.90 -8.00 -10.74
N ASP A 41 -10.46 -7.88 -9.47
CA ASP A 41 -11.33 -7.64 -8.32
C ASP A 41 -11.94 -6.23 -8.40
N GLU A 42 -13.26 -6.14 -8.40
CA GLU A 42 -14.01 -4.87 -8.45
C GLU A 42 -13.80 -3.97 -7.23
N ASN A 43 -13.27 -4.53 -6.13
CA ASN A 43 -12.95 -3.79 -4.91
C ASN A 43 -11.55 -3.14 -4.95
N ALA A 44 -10.80 -3.31 -6.03
CA ALA A 44 -9.56 -2.56 -6.25
C ALA A 44 -9.84 -1.04 -6.31
N PRO A 45 -8.89 -0.20 -5.87
CA PRO A 45 -7.54 -0.53 -5.42
C PRO A 45 -7.48 -1.04 -3.98
N MET A 46 -6.49 -1.88 -3.65
CA MET A 46 -6.26 -2.33 -2.28
C MET A 46 -4.79 -2.58 -1.94
N ILE A 47 -4.43 -2.45 -0.66
CA ILE A 47 -3.10 -2.80 -0.14
C ILE A 47 -3.20 -3.94 0.87
N LEU A 48 -2.34 -4.94 0.73
CA LEU A 48 -2.13 -6.02 1.67
C LEU A 48 -0.81 -5.81 2.40
N TYR A 49 -0.86 -5.71 3.72
CA TYR A 49 0.33 -5.52 4.56
C TYR A 49 0.12 -6.09 5.97
N ASN A 50 1.05 -6.90 6.48
CA ASN A 50 1.00 -7.45 7.84
C ASN A 50 -0.35 -8.04 8.28
N HIS A 51 -0.98 -8.87 7.43
CA HIS A 51 -2.29 -9.48 7.68
C HIS A 51 -3.47 -8.48 7.73
N GLN A 52 -3.24 -7.22 7.33
CA GLN A 52 -4.26 -6.21 7.16
C GLN A 52 -4.51 -5.97 5.68
N GLN A 53 -5.74 -5.55 5.38
CA GLN A 53 -6.20 -5.17 4.05
C GLN A 53 -6.76 -3.74 4.12
N PHE A 54 -6.32 -2.90 3.20
CA PHE A 54 -6.76 -1.50 3.04
C PHE A 54 -7.42 -1.38 1.68
N THR A 55 -8.75 -1.30 1.64
CA THR A 55 -9.53 -1.34 0.38
C THR A 55 -10.08 0.05 0.04
N GLY A 56 -9.96 0.44 -1.22
CA GLY A 56 -10.37 1.75 -1.72
C GLY A 56 -9.34 2.85 -1.49
N LEU A 57 -9.50 3.93 -2.25
CA LEU A 57 -8.57 5.05 -2.27
C LEU A 57 -8.36 5.71 -0.89
N GLU A 58 -9.43 5.87 -0.10
CA GLU A 58 -9.35 6.53 1.21
C GLU A 58 -8.56 5.71 2.25
N GLU A 59 -8.72 4.39 2.25
CA GLU A 59 -7.92 3.52 3.13
C GLU A 59 -6.45 3.50 2.71
N ILE A 60 -6.18 3.56 1.40
CA ILE A 60 -4.80 3.69 0.88
C ILE A 60 -4.17 5.02 1.30
N LYS A 61 -4.93 6.13 1.28
CA LYS A 61 -4.44 7.42 1.80
C LYS A 61 -4.06 7.32 3.28
N ARG A 62 -4.89 6.66 4.10
CA ARG A 62 -4.60 6.42 5.52
C ARG A 62 -3.35 5.57 5.71
N PHE A 63 -3.20 4.50 4.93
CA PHE A 63 -2.01 3.65 4.94
C PHE A 63 -0.73 4.46 4.64
N VAL A 64 -0.76 5.27 3.58
CA VAL A 64 0.39 6.12 3.19
C VAL A 64 0.73 7.14 4.28
N ALA A 65 -0.27 7.76 4.90
CA ALA A 65 -0.07 8.69 6.01
C ALA A 65 0.63 8.02 7.20
N GLY A 66 0.12 6.87 7.66
CA GLY A 66 0.71 6.12 8.78
C GLY A 66 2.12 5.60 8.50
N TRP A 67 2.43 5.26 7.24
CA TRP A 67 3.78 4.83 6.86
C TRP A 67 4.83 5.94 7.09
N ARG A 68 4.48 7.20 6.80
CA ARG A 68 5.39 8.34 6.96
C ARG A 68 5.70 8.59 8.43
N GLU A 69 4.72 8.49 9.31
CA GLU A 69 4.88 8.67 10.75
C GLU A 69 5.84 7.65 11.36
N THR A 70 5.75 6.40 10.90
CA THR A 70 6.62 5.31 11.37
C THR A 70 8.09 5.54 11.01
N ARG A 71 8.37 6.14 9.85
CA ARG A 71 9.75 6.49 9.43
C ARG A 71 10.28 7.79 10.03
N ALA A 72 9.42 8.72 10.41
CA ALA A 72 9.85 9.98 11.05
C ALA A 72 10.39 9.77 12.49
N GLN A 73 10.11 8.62 13.10
CA GLN A 73 10.55 8.27 14.45
C GLN A 73 11.76 7.31 14.48
N SER A 74 12.30 6.92 13.32
CA SER A 74 13.45 6.00 13.17
C SER A 74 14.69 6.74 12.69
#